data_AF-A0A497RZU9-F1
#
_entry.id   AF-A0A497RZU9-F1
#
_cell.length_a   1.000
_cell.length_b   1.000
_cell.length_c   1.000
_cell.angle_alpha   90.00
_cell.angle_beta   90.00
_cell.angle_gamma   90.00
#
_symmetry.space_group_name_H-M   'P 1'
#
loop_
_entity.id
_entity.type
_entity.pdbx_description
1 polymer ?
#
loop_
_entity_poly.entity_id
_entity_poly.type
_entity_poly.pdbx_seq_one_letter_code
_entity_poly.pdbx_strand_id
1 'polypeptide(L)'
;SRNVNFKKLAELTEGYAASDIKAICDRAAEIPWEETLKGGEEREIEMDDFLQAIKEQKSSLMAWYRAAEKQLIKSGEQDIYKELFDSIKKFKKIKSREEEIKEILDEEREKLGLPSRRERESIKRLLSKKSEIERMIEITRKKYRDKEIDEKTFSKLIAEYEKRLIETEVKIETLKKKR
;
A
#
# COMPACT_ATOMS: atom_id res chain seq x y z
N SER A 1 -2.25 4.54 -17.70
CA SER A 1 -2.17 5.16 -16.37
C SER A 1 -1.13 6.27 -16.41
N ARG A 2 -1.48 7.50 -16.02
CA ARG A 2 -0.58 8.67 -16.06
C ARG A 2 0.37 8.73 -14.86
N ASN A 3 0.07 7.98 -13.80
CA ASN A 3 0.77 8.03 -12.52
C ASN A 3 1.56 6.74 -12.22
N VAL A 4 1.91 5.95 -13.23
CA VAL A 4 2.65 4.67 -13.07
C VAL A 4 3.95 4.72 -13.86
N ASN A 5 5.08 4.52 -13.17
CA ASN A 5 6.40 4.48 -13.78
C ASN A 5 6.81 3.04 -14.12
N PHE A 6 6.48 2.59 -15.33
CA PHE A 6 6.77 1.22 -15.78
C PHE A 6 8.26 0.88 -15.82
N LYS A 7 9.13 1.87 -16.11
CA LYS A 7 10.58 1.66 -16.07
C LYS A 7 11.01 1.31 -14.64
N LYS A 8 10.48 2.02 -13.65
CA LYS A 8 10.78 1.74 -12.25
C LYS A 8 10.25 0.39 -11.80
N LEU A 9 9.03 0.02 -12.23
CA LEU A 9 8.47 -1.31 -11.95
C LEU A 9 9.33 -2.43 -12.53
N ALA A 10 9.85 -2.28 -13.75
CA ALA A 10 10.76 -3.25 -14.35
C ALA A 10 12.07 -3.41 -13.55
N GLU A 11 12.64 -2.30 -13.05
CA GLU A 11 13.83 -2.33 -12.18
C GLU A 11 13.54 -3.05 -10.84
N LEU A 12 12.39 -2.77 -10.24
CA LEU A 12 11.99 -3.33 -8.93
C LEU A 12 11.58 -4.81 -9.01
N THR A 13 11.18 -5.28 -10.19
CA THR A 13 10.73 -6.66 -10.42
C THR A 13 11.76 -7.50 -11.17
N GLU A 14 13.02 -7.03 -11.22
CA GLU A 14 14.11 -7.84 -11.76
C GLU A 14 14.24 -9.15 -10.97
N GLY A 15 14.17 -10.27 -11.67
CA GLY A 15 14.18 -11.60 -11.07
C GLY A 15 12.80 -12.13 -10.62
N TYR A 16 11.71 -11.47 -10.97
CA TYR A 16 10.36 -12.02 -10.78
C TYR A 16 9.96 -12.87 -11.99
N ALA A 17 9.23 -13.97 -11.75
CA ALA A 17 8.59 -14.71 -12.84
C ALA A 17 7.37 -13.93 -13.36
N ALA A 18 6.91 -14.28 -14.56
CA ALA A 18 5.67 -13.74 -15.12
C ALA A 18 4.46 -13.98 -14.20
N SER A 19 4.42 -15.10 -13.49
CA SER A 19 3.40 -15.39 -12.47
C SER A 19 3.46 -14.43 -11.28
N ASP A 20 4.66 -14.04 -10.86
CA ASP A 20 4.83 -13.10 -9.75
C ASP A 20 4.42 -11.68 -10.19
N ILE A 21 4.76 -11.29 -11.42
CA ILE A 21 4.34 -10.01 -12.00
C ILE A 21 2.80 -9.95 -12.10
N LYS A 22 2.16 -11.04 -12.54
CA LYS A 22 0.69 -11.12 -12.56
C LYS A 22 0.12 -10.93 -11.15
N ALA A 23 0.65 -11.64 -10.15
CA ALA A 23 0.21 -11.52 -8.78
C ALA A 23 0.38 -10.08 -8.24
N ILE A 24 1.47 -9.40 -8.60
CA ILE A 24 1.67 -7.97 -8.27
C ILE A 24 0.59 -7.10 -8.90
N CYS A 25 0.28 -7.29 -10.18
CA CYS A 25 -0.76 -6.53 -10.88
C CYS A 25 -2.15 -6.76 -10.26
N ASP A 26 -2.48 -8.02 -9.97
CA ASP A 26 -3.75 -8.38 -9.32
C ASP A 26 -3.85 -7.70 -7.95
N ARG A 27 -2.79 -7.81 -7.12
CA ARG A 27 -2.76 -7.18 -5.79
C ARG A 27 -2.84 -5.66 -5.86
N ALA A 28 -2.14 -5.02 -6.80
CA ALA A 28 -2.20 -3.58 -6.99
C ALA A 28 -3.62 -3.12 -7.37
N ALA A 29 -4.36 -3.90 -8.16
CA ALA A 29 -5.75 -3.61 -8.52
C ALA A 29 -6.73 -3.84 -7.34
N GLU A 30 -6.45 -4.81 -6.47
CA GLU A 30 -7.28 -5.09 -5.30
C GLU A 30 -7.27 -3.96 -4.27
N ILE A 31 -6.17 -3.21 -4.13
CA ILE A 31 -6.04 -2.14 -3.12
C ILE A 31 -7.14 -1.07 -3.26
N PRO A 32 -7.29 -0.34 -4.39
CA PRO A 32 -8.36 0.65 -4.54
C PRO A 32 -9.76 0.03 -4.48
N TRP A 33 -9.91 -1.22 -4.92
CA TRP A 33 -11.18 -1.94 -4.81
C TRP A 33 -11.57 -2.18 -3.34
N GLU A 34 -10.64 -2.67 -2.52
CA GLU A 34 -10.84 -2.84 -1.08
C GLU A 34 -11.12 -1.52 -0.35
N GLU A 35 -10.46 -0.42 -0.75
CA GLU A 35 -10.71 0.91 -0.20
C GLU A 35 -12.15 1.35 -0.45
N THR A 36 -12.66 1.12 -1.66
CA THR A 36 -14.04 1.43 -2.04
C THR A 36 -15.04 0.61 -1.22
N LEU A 37 -14.79 -0.69 -1.02
CA LEU A 37 -15.61 -1.55 -0.16
C LEU A 37 -15.65 -1.08 1.30
N LYS A 38 -14.61 -0.39 1.77
CA LYS A 38 -14.51 0.18 3.12
C LYS A 38 -15.13 1.58 3.21
N GLY A 39 -15.81 2.05 2.17
CA GLY A 39 -16.47 3.37 2.11
C GLY A 39 -15.57 4.50 1.63
N GLY A 40 -14.41 4.18 1.03
CA GLY A 40 -13.59 5.14 0.30
C GLY A 40 -14.20 5.50 -1.06
N GLU A 41 -13.72 6.60 -1.64
CA GLU A 41 -14.07 6.97 -3.02
C GLU A 41 -13.35 6.07 -4.02
N GLU A 42 -14.02 5.78 -5.14
CA GLU A 42 -13.41 5.06 -6.27
C GLU A 42 -12.24 5.89 -6.84
N ARG A 43 -11.09 5.24 -7.03
CA ARG A 43 -9.89 5.86 -7.61
C ARG A 43 -9.17 4.94 -8.59
N GLU A 44 -8.37 5.52 -9.46
CA GLU A 44 -7.49 4.77 -10.36
C GLU A 44 -6.36 4.06 -9.58
N ILE A 45 -5.77 3.04 -10.22
CA ILE A 45 -4.56 2.37 -9.72
C ILE A 45 -3.35 3.30 -9.91
N GLU A 46 -2.60 3.50 -8.83
CA GLU A 46 -1.45 4.41 -8.76
C GLU A 46 -0.14 3.65 -8.49
N MET A 47 1.00 4.36 -8.61
CA MET A 47 2.32 3.77 -8.34
C MET A 47 2.41 3.16 -6.93
N ASP A 48 1.83 3.78 -5.89
CA ASP A 48 1.92 3.26 -4.51
C ASP A 48 1.27 1.88 -4.36
N ASP A 49 0.22 1.58 -5.15
CA ASP A 49 -0.43 0.26 -5.11
C ASP A 49 0.55 -0.83 -5.56
N PHE A 50 1.31 -0.55 -6.63
CA PHE A 50 2.37 -1.45 -7.10
C PHE A 50 3.53 -1.54 -6.10
N LEU A 51 3.97 -0.43 -5.51
CA LEU A 51 5.06 -0.45 -4.51
C LEU A 51 4.65 -1.27 -3.27
N GLN A 52 3.38 -1.20 -2.86
CA GLN A 52 2.83 -2.03 -1.79
C GLN A 52 2.78 -3.51 -2.19
N ALA A 53 2.26 -3.82 -3.38
CA ALA A 53 2.20 -5.20 -3.88
C ALA A 53 3.59 -5.85 -4.01
N ILE A 54 4.58 -5.12 -4.54
CA ILE A 54 5.97 -5.60 -4.67
C ILE A 54 6.59 -5.88 -3.30
N LYS A 55 6.30 -5.06 -2.29
CA LYS A 55 6.82 -5.24 -0.93
C LYS A 55 6.35 -6.55 -0.29
N GLU A 56 5.17 -7.03 -0.66
CA GLU A 56 4.55 -8.23 -0.11
C GLU A 56 4.86 -9.48 -0.95
N GLN A 57 5.01 -9.34 -2.27
CA GLN A 57 5.26 -10.46 -3.17
C GLN A 57 6.71 -10.93 -3.11
N LYS A 58 6.90 -12.24 -2.87
CA LYS A 58 8.23 -12.88 -2.98
C LYS A 58 8.39 -13.50 -4.37
N SER A 59 9.58 -13.41 -4.95
CA SER A 59 9.90 -14.08 -6.21
C SER A 59 9.82 -15.60 -6.07
N SER A 60 9.04 -16.24 -6.94
CA SER A 60 8.94 -17.70 -7.02
C SER A 60 10.16 -18.33 -7.70
N LEU A 61 10.80 -17.62 -8.64
CA LEU A 61 12.05 -18.06 -9.29
C LEU A 61 13.16 -18.31 -8.29
N MET A 62 13.18 -17.58 -7.18
CA MET A 62 14.18 -17.76 -6.14
C MET A 62 14.15 -19.16 -5.53
N ALA A 63 12.95 -19.64 -5.17
CA ALA A 63 12.79 -20.96 -4.58
C ALA A 63 13.19 -22.04 -5.58
N TRP A 64 12.80 -21.85 -6.84
CA TRP A 64 13.13 -22.75 -7.93
C TRP A 64 14.64 -22.83 -8.21
N TYR A 65 15.32 -21.68 -8.36
CA TYR A 65 16.77 -21.64 -8.62
C TYR A 65 17.60 -22.27 -7.49
N ARG A 66 17.18 -22.12 -6.23
CA ARG A 66 17.84 -22.80 -5.09
C ARG A 66 17.71 -24.32 -5.17
N ALA A 67 16.54 -24.82 -5.55
CA ALA A 67 16.31 -26.25 -5.71
C ALA A 67 17.13 -26.80 -6.89
N ALA A 68 17.11 -26.10 -8.03
CA ALA A 68 17.87 -26.47 -9.23
C ALA A 68 19.38 -26.49 -8.94
N GLU A 69 19.92 -25.48 -8.27
CA GLU A 69 21.34 -25.43 -7.90
C GLU A 69 21.76 -26.62 -7.05
N LYS A 70 20.97 -26.94 -6.01
CA LYS A 70 21.25 -28.08 -5.13
C LYS A 70 21.29 -29.39 -5.91
N GLN A 71 20.41 -29.56 -6.89
CA GLN A 71 20.35 -30.76 -7.70
C GLN A 71 21.51 -30.85 -8.70
N LEU A 72 21.90 -29.75 -9.33
CA LEU A 72 23.06 -29.68 -10.22
C LEU A 72 24.37 -29.98 -9.48
N ILE A 73 24.54 -29.42 -8.28
CA ILE A 73 25.74 -29.70 -7.46
C ILE A 73 25.77 -31.16 -7.01
N LYS A 74 24.62 -31.73 -6.62
CA LYS A 74 24.54 -33.12 -6.15
C LYS A 74 24.81 -34.13 -7.26
N SER A 75 24.36 -33.85 -8.48
CA SER A 75 24.53 -34.72 -9.65
C SER A 75 25.90 -34.57 -10.32
N GLY A 76 26.58 -33.43 -10.12
CA GLY A 76 27.83 -33.12 -10.82
C GLY A 76 27.63 -32.67 -12.26
N GLU A 77 26.39 -32.32 -12.64
CA GLU A 77 26.00 -32.01 -14.03
C GLU A 77 26.08 -30.50 -14.35
N GLN A 78 26.88 -29.74 -13.59
CA GLN A 78 26.96 -28.27 -13.79
C GLN A 78 27.47 -27.90 -15.18
N ASP A 79 28.40 -28.69 -15.74
CA ASP A 79 28.95 -28.45 -17.08
C ASP A 79 27.97 -28.84 -18.19
N ILE A 80 27.10 -29.81 -17.92
CA ILE A 80 26.05 -30.24 -18.87
C ILE A 80 24.96 -29.16 -18.95
N TYR A 81 24.55 -28.61 -17.81
CA TYR A 81 23.54 -27.55 -17.73
C TYR A 81 24.16 -26.17 -17.47
N LYS A 82 25.22 -25.84 -18.22
CA LYS A 82 26.00 -24.61 -18.02
C LYS A 82 25.17 -23.33 -18.06
N GLU A 83 24.27 -23.20 -19.04
CA GLU A 83 23.42 -22.00 -19.19
C GLU A 83 22.49 -21.78 -17.98
N LEU A 84 21.93 -22.87 -17.46
CA LEU A 84 21.10 -22.84 -16.25
C LEU A 84 21.96 -22.46 -15.03
N PHE A 85 23.15 -23.05 -14.90
CA PHE A 85 24.05 -22.76 -13.80
C PHE A 85 24.55 -21.30 -13.81
N ASP A 86 24.85 -20.76 -14.99
CA ASP A 86 25.23 -19.35 -15.17
C ASP A 86 24.05 -18.41 -14.85
N SER A 87 22.83 -18.79 -15.25
CA SER A 87 21.61 -18.05 -14.89
C SER A 87 21.38 -18.02 -13.38
N ILE A 88 21.57 -19.14 -12.68
CA ILE A 88 21.51 -19.22 -11.21
C ILE A 88 22.53 -18.27 -10.57
N LYS A 89 23.77 -18.26 -11.06
CA LYS A 89 24.83 -17.38 -10.55
C LYS A 89 24.50 -15.90 -10.77
N LYS A 90 23.99 -15.55 -11.94
CA LYS A 90 23.52 -14.18 -12.24
C LYS A 90 22.42 -13.78 -11.26
N PHE A 91 21.46 -14.66 -11.03
CA PHE A 91 20.33 -14.41 -10.15
C PHE A 91 20.71 -14.26 -8.66
N LYS A 92 21.74 -14.99 -8.19
CA LYS A 92 22.30 -14.78 -6.84
C LYS A 92 22.85 -13.37 -6.63
N LYS A 93 23.41 -12.74 -7.66
CA LYS A 93 23.87 -11.33 -7.59
C LYS A 93 22.71 -10.35 -7.48
N ILE A 94 21.55 -10.69 -8.02
CA ILE A 94 20.32 -9.88 -7.88
C ILE A 94 19.80 -10.00 -6.44
N LYS A 95 19.84 -11.20 -5.84
CA LYS A 95 19.38 -11.44 -4.46
C LYS A 95 20.07 -10.56 -3.41
N SER A 96 21.36 -10.27 -3.54
CA SER A 96 22.07 -9.43 -2.56
C SER A 96 21.49 -8.01 -2.45
N ARG A 97 20.57 -7.64 -3.35
CA ARG A 97 19.88 -6.35 -3.38
C ARG A 97 18.49 -6.38 -2.71
N GLU A 98 18.09 -7.43 -2.00
CA GLU A 98 16.78 -7.44 -1.29
C GLU A 98 16.65 -6.27 -0.31
N GLU A 99 17.73 -5.94 0.42
CA GLU A 99 17.78 -4.78 1.30
C GLU A 99 17.78 -3.46 0.51
N GLU A 100 18.53 -3.39 -0.59
CA GLU A 100 18.51 -2.23 -1.50
C GLU A 100 17.13 -2.00 -2.11
N ILE A 101 16.39 -3.05 -2.49
CA ILE A 101 15.04 -2.92 -3.04
C ILE A 101 14.12 -2.30 -2.00
N LYS A 102 14.24 -2.68 -0.73
CA LYS A 102 13.43 -2.10 0.33
C LYS A 102 13.73 -0.62 0.53
N GLU A 103 15.01 -0.23 0.48
CA GLU A 103 15.42 1.18 0.50
C GLU A 103 14.87 1.95 -0.71
N ILE A 104 15.00 1.38 -1.92
CA ILE A 104 14.49 1.98 -3.16
C ILE A 104 12.96 2.14 -3.09
N LEU A 105 12.23 1.17 -2.53
CA LEU A 105 10.78 1.26 -2.35
C LEU A 105 10.41 2.40 -1.39
N ASP A 106 11.16 2.56 -0.29
CA ASP A 106 10.91 3.62 0.68
C ASP A 106 11.30 5.01 0.10
N GLU A 107 12.41 5.12 -0.63
CA GLU A 107 12.81 6.34 -1.37
C GLU A 107 11.79 6.73 -2.44
N GLU A 108 11.28 5.76 -3.21
CA GLU A 108 10.29 6.05 -4.25
C GLU A 108 8.98 6.55 -3.62
N ARG A 109 8.61 6.00 -2.46
CA ARG A 109 7.45 6.48 -1.71
C ARG A 109 7.65 7.89 -1.17
N GLU A 110 8.86 8.22 -0.73
CA GLU A 110 9.21 9.58 -0.31
C GLU A 110 9.13 10.57 -1.48
N LYS A 111 9.65 10.21 -2.66
CA LYS A 111 9.54 11.04 -3.88
C LYS A 111 8.10 11.31 -4.31
N LEU A 112 7.21 10.35 -4.06
CA LEU A 112 5.77 10.50 -4.30
C LEU A 112 5.06 11.36 -3.24
N GLY A 113 5.78 11.85 -2.22
CA GLY A 113 5.20 12.63 -1.12
C GLY A 113 4.23 11.82 -0.28
N LEU A 114 4.39 10.49 -0.24
CA LEU A 114 3.46 9.62 0.45
C LEU A 114 3.69 9.66 1.97
N PRO A 115 2.62 9.58 2.78
CA PRO A 115 2.75 9.59 4.22
C PRO A 115 3.65 8.43 4.69
N SER A 116 4.58 8.76 5.59
CA SER A 116 5.42 7.78 6.27
C SER A 116 4.57 6.77 7.05
N ARG A 117 5.15 5.64 7.47
CA ARG A 117 4.43 4.64 8.27
C ARG A 117 3.74 5.24 9.50
N ARG A 118 4.43 6.13 10.22
CA ARG A 118 3.88 6.82 11.41
C ARG A 118 2.73 7.76 11.04
N GLU A 119 2.84 8.43 9.91
CA GLU A 119 1.77 9.33 9.41
C GLU A 119 0.57 8.52 8.92
N ARG A 120 0.76 7.38 8.25
CA ARG A 120 -0.33 6.45 7.88
C ARG A 120 -1.09 5.93 9.09
N GLU A 121 -0.38 5.52 10.15
CA GLU A 121 -1.01 5.13 11.43
C GLU A 121 -1.78 6.29 12.08
N SER A 122 -1.27 7.52 11.94
CA SER A 122 -1.94 8.71 12.45
C SER A 122 -3.19 9.07 11.63
N ILE A 123 -3.12 8.99 10.30
CA ILE A 123 -4.25 9.14 9.38
C ILE A 123 -5.33 8.10 9.71
N LYS A 124 -4.96 6.82 9.91
CA LYS A 124 -5.91 5.76 10.27
C LYS A 124 -6.66 6.08 11.58
N ARG A 125 -5.95 6.56 12.60
CA ARG A 125 -6.58 6.99 13.87
C ARG A 125 -7.52 8.18 13.68
N LEU A 126 -7.12 9.16 12.87
CA LEU A 126 -7.95 10.32 12.56
C LEU A 126 -9.20 9.94 11.75
N LEU A 127 -9.10 8.98 10.82
CA LEU A 127 -10.25 8.46 10.08
C LEU A 127 -11.26 7.74 10.98
N SER A 128 -10.78 6.93 11.94
CA SER A 128 -11.66 6.34 12.96
C SER A 128 -12.38 7.42 13.76
N LYS A 129 -11.64 8.45 14.19
CA LYS A 129 -12.20 9.58 14.93
C LYS A 129 -13.21 10.40 14.10
N LYS A 130 -12.95 10.58 12.80
CA LYS A 130 -13.87 11.23 11.86
C LYS A 130 -15.21 10.49 11.84
N SER A 131 -15.18 9.17 11.64
CA SER A 131 -16.39 8.33 11.61
C SER A 131 -17.18 8.37 12.92
N GLU A 132 -16.50 8.41 14.07
CA GLU A 132 -17.15 8.59 15.37
C GLU A 132 -17.89 9.92 15.49
N ILE A 133 -17.27 11.02 15.03
CA ILE A 133 -17.88 12.36 15.06
C ILE A 133 -19.10 12.41 14.14
N GLU A 134 -19.00 11.85 12.93
CA GLU A 134 -20.13 11.75 11.99
C GLU A 134 -21.32 11.00 12.62
N ARG A 135 -21.03 9.88 13.30
CA ARG A 135 -22.05 9.12 14.03
C ARG A 135 -22.68 9.94 15.16
N MET A 136 -21.88 10.72 15.89
CA MET A 136 -22.41 11.61 16.94
C MET A 136 -23.31 12.70 16.37
N ILE A 137 -22.96 13.28 15.21
CA ILE A 137 -23.80 14.25 14.49
C ILE A 137 -25.13 13.60 14.11
N GLU A 138 -25.10 12.38 13.56
CA GLU A 138 -26.30 11.66 13.16
C GLU A 138 -27.22 11.36 14.36
N ILE A 139 -26.66 10.87 15.47
CA ILE A 139 -27.41 10.62 16.71
C ILE A 139 -28.02 11.91 17.25
N THR A 140 -27.26 13.01 17.31
CA THR A 140 -27.76 14.30 17.80
C THR A 140 -28.88 14.85 16.91
N ARG A 141 -28.76 14.72 15.59
CA ARG A 141 -29.83 15.06 14.64
C ARG A 141 -31.08 14.21 14.88
N LYS A 142 -30.92 12.91 15.16
CA LYS A 142 -32.04 12.03 15.51
C LYS A 142 -32.73 12.47 16.81
N LYS A 143 -31.96 12.72 17.88
CA LYS A 143 -32.50 13.18 19.17
C LYS A 143 -33.29 14.47 19.07
N TYR A 144 -32.85 15.41 18.24
CA TYR A 144 -33.59 16.65 17.99
C TYR A 144 -34.91 16.40 17.26
N ARG A 145 -34.91 15.54 16.21
CA ARG A 145 -36.16 15.14 15.53
C ARG A 145 -37.14 14.45 16.47
N ASP A 146 -36.62 13.61 17.37
CA ASP A 146 -37.40 12.89 18.37
C ASP A 146 -37.82 13.79 19.56
N LYS A 147 -37.45 15.08 19.52
CA LYS A 147 -37.71 16.11 20.57
C LYS A 147 -37.14 15.75 21.95
N GLU A 148 -36.10 14.91 22.00
CA GLU A 148 -35.39 14.56 23.23
C GLU A 148 -34.49 15.69 23.75
N ILE A 149 -34.11 16.62 22.88
CA ILE A 149 -33.26 17.78 23.18
C ILE A 149 -33.86 19.06 22.60
N ASP A 150 -33.63 20.19 23.27
CA ASP A 150 -34.05 21.50 22.79
C ASP A 150 -33.13 22.06 21.70
N GLU A 151 -33.62 23.05 20.95
CA GLU A 151 -32.90 23.67 19.83
C GLU A 151 -31.56 24.30 20.24
N LYS A 152 -31.48 24.90 21.43
CA LYS A 152 -30.25 25.54 21.92
C LYS A 152 -29.18 24.50 22.22
N THR A 153 -29.57 23.40 22.87
CA THR A 153 -28.68 22.25 23.11
C THR A 153 -28.24 21.60 21.81
N PHE A 154 -29.16 21.39 20.87
CA PHE A 154 -28.87 20.84 19.55
C PHE A 154 -27.85 21.70 18.78
N SER A 155 -28.12 23.00 18.65
CA SER A 155 -27.25 23.94 17.92
C SER A 155 -25.83 23.97 18.51
N LYS A 156 -25.71 23.98 19.84
CA LYS A 156 -24.40 23.96 20.52
C LYS A 156 -23.62 22.66 20.24
N LEU A 157 -24.27 21.51 20.33
CA LEU A 157 -23.63 20.20 20.10
C LEU A 157 -23.19 20.02 18.64
N ILE A 158 -24.05 20.40 17.69
CA ILE A 158 -23.72 20.32 16.27
C ILE A 158 -22.54 21.22 15.93
N ALA A 159 -22.54 22.48 16.38
CA ALA A 159 -21.41 23.37 16.15
C ALA A 159 -20.09 22.83 16.72
N GLU A 160 -20.12 22.21 17.90
CA GLU A 160 -18.94 21.57 18.49
C GLU A 160 -18.46 20.38 17.64
N TYR A 161 -19.37 19.53 17.18
CA TYR A 161 -19.02 18.34 16.40
C TYR A 161 -18.53 18.70 15.01
N GLU A 162 -19.17 19.66 14.33
CA GLU A 162 -18.73 20.17 13.03
C GLU A 162 -17.35 20.80 13.12
N LYS A 163 -17.07 21.58 14.18
CA LYS A 163 -15.72 22.12 14.42
C LYS A 163 -14.69 20.99 14.57
N ARG A 164 -14.98 19.98 15.39
CA ARG A 164 -14.08 18.83 15.59
C ARG A 164 -13.89 18.02 14.30
N LEU A 165 -14.93 17.90 13.48
CA LEU A 165 -14.89 17.22 12.20
C LEU A 165 -13.92 17.94 11.25
N ILE A 166 -14.09 19.25 11.06
CA ILE A 166 -13.22 20.10 10.23
C ILE A 166 -11.77 20.01 10.70
N GLU A 167 -11.51 20.16 12.01
CA GLU A 167 -10.15 20.05 12.56
C GLU A 167 -9.52 18.68 12.28
N THR A 168 -10.31 17.61 12.30
CA THR A 168 -9.84 16.25 12.01
C THR A 168 -9.56 16.07 10.53
N GLU A 169 -10.43 16.57 9.65
CA GLU A 169 -10.26 16.54 8.20
C GLU A 169 -9.03 17.32 7.73
N VAL A 170 -8.84 18.53 8.25
CA VAL A 170 -7.65 19.35 7.97
C VAL A 170 -6.37 18.62 8.37
N LYS A 171 -6.35 17.94 9.53
CA LYS A 171 -5.19 17.15 9.97
C LYS A 171 -4.92 15.97 9.05
N ILE A 172 -5.95 15.24 8.62
CA ILE A 172 -5.83 14.15 7.65
C ILE A 172 -5.22 14.69 6.36
N GLU A 173 -5.76 15.79 5.85
CA GLU A 173 -5.33 16.39 4.59
C GLU A 173 -3.89 16.89 4.68
N THR A 174 -3.51 17.52 5.79
CA THR A 174 -2.14 17.99 6.03
C THR A 174 -1.13 16.82 6.03
N LEU A 175 -1.51 15.68 6.63
CA LEU A 175 -0.67 14.48 6.65
C LEU A 175 -0.61 13.80 5.27
N LYS A 176 -1.67 13.89 4.47
CA LYS A 176 -1.72 13.36 3.09
C LYS A 176 -0.94 14.23 2.09
N LYS A 177 -0.95 15.55 2.28
CA LYS A 177 -0.36 16.57 1.37
C LYS A 177 1.03 17.05 1.78
N LYS A 178 1.66 16.45 2.80
CA LYS A 178 2.98 16.89 3.24
C LYS A 178 4.02 16.58 2.15
N ARG A 179 4.18 17.57 1.27
CA ARG A 179 5.21 17.70 0.24
C ARG A 179 6.58 17.87 0.85
#